data_AF-A0A7Z2KZW1-F1
#
_entry.id   AF-A0A7Z2KZW1-F1
#
_cell.length_a   1.000
_cell.length_b   1.000
_cell.length_c   1.000
_cell.angle_alpha   90.00
_cell.angle_beta   90.00
_cell.angle_gamma   90.00
#
_symmetry.space_group_name_H-M   'P 1'
#
loop_
_entity.id
_entity.type
_entity.pdbx_description
1 polymer ?
#
loop_
_entity_poly.entity_id
_entity_poly.type
_entity_poly.pdbx_seq_one_letter_code
_entity_poly.pdbx_strand_id
1 'polypeptide(L)'
;MGSIKTEDLDKYPKMDDFGMVDVTLDVGNGPITYDSRPYRQTYDDWFYFKAHGQVSGRHYFVMLRFDRMMAVGEYDIVFNQDKIFARTDFPDQGQVDYRDGKLILKKTGEYPEGSFLFTKPGVKVEGKFNFKGEKH
;
A
#
# COMPACT_ATOMS: atom_id res chain seq x y z
N MET A 1 1.06 1.24 -23.11
CA MET A 1 0.81 0.81 -21.71
C MET A 1 0.06 1.96 -21.03
N GLY A 2 -1.22 1.76 -20.73
CA GLY A 2 -2.09 2.80 -20.20
C GLY A 2 -1.96 2.93 -18.68
N SER A 3 -2.01 4.16 -18.18
CA SER A 3 -2.08 4.45 -16.75
C SER A 3 -3.35 3.85 -16.14
N ILE A 4 -3.20 3.03 -15.11
CA ILE A 4 -4.32 2.48 -14.33
C ILE A 4 -5.07 3.65 -13.69
N LYS A 5 -6.34 3.86 -14.08
CA LYS A 5 -7.20 4.90 -13.49
C LYS A 5 -7.77 4.41 -12.16
N THR A 6 -8.12 5.34 -11.26
CA THR A 6 -8.82 5.03 -10.01
C THR A 6 -10.07 4.19 -10.25
N GLU A 7 -10.79 4.49 -11.34
CA GLU A 7 -11.97 3.78 -11.81
C GLU A 7 -11.70 2.32 -12.17
N ASP A 8 -10.48 1.99 -12.61
CA ASP A 8 -10.09 0.63 -12.96
C ASP A 8 -9.89 -0.22 -11.70
N LEU A 9 -9.52 0.39 -10.58
CA LEU A 9 -9.36 -0.29 -9.29
C LEU A 9 -10.71 -0.56 -8.57
N ASP A 10 -11.77 0.15 -8.94
CA ASP A 10 -13.10 0.00 -8.35
C ASP A 10 -14.03 -0.93 -9.15
N LYS A 11 -13.65 -1.35 -10.37
CA LYS A 11 -14.42 -2.27 -11.23
C LYS A 11 -14.30 -3.75 -10.83
N TYR A 12 -13.26 -4.12 -10.07
CA TYR A 12 -13.03 -5.50 -9.68
C TYR A 12 -13.76 -5.81 -8.36
N PRO A 13 -14.45 -6.96 -8.23
CA PRO A 13 -15.06 -7.37 -6.98
C PRO A 13 -14.01 -7.34 -5.86
N LYS A 14 -14.28 -6.51 -4.85
CA LYS A 14 -13.45 -6.41 -3.65
C LYS A 14 -13.87 -7.53 -2.72
N MET A 15 -12.91 -8.33 -2.28
CA MET A 15 -13.13 -9.22 -1.15
C MET A 15 -12.44 -8.61 0.06
N ASP A 16 -13.20 -8.49 1.14
CA ASP A 16 -12.65 -8.13 2.43
C ASP A 16 -11.69 -9.26 2.82
N ASP A 17 -10.39 -9.01 2.68
CA ASP A 17 -9.39 -9.80 3.37
C ASP A 17 -9.32 -9.28 4.80
N PHE A 18 -9.12 -10.19 5.74
CA PHE A 18 -8.97 -9.82 7.14
C PHE A 18 -7.49 -9.52 7.40
N GLY A 19 -7.18 -8.42 8.07
CA GLY A 19 -5.79 -8.04 8.29
C GLY A 19 -5.65 -6.72 9.03
N MET A 20 -4.43 -6.35 9.38
CA MET A 20 -4.11 -5.01 9.87
C MET A 20 -3.04 -4.39 8.99
N VAL A 21 -3.19 -3.10 8.70
CA VAL A 21 -2.12 -2.32 8.07
C VAL A 21 -1.89 -1.05 8.87
N ASP A 22 -0.81 -0.98 9.63
CA ASP A 22 -0.47 0.24 10.34
C ASP A 22 0.34 1.12 9.40
N VAL A 23 -0.15 2.32 9.10
CA VAL A 23 0.53 3.27 8.22
C VAL A 23 0.81 4.56 8.98
N THR A 24 2.01 5.09 8.80
CA THR A 24 2.43 6.42 9.24
C THR A 24 2.93 7.19 8.03
N LEU A 25 2.38 8.38 7.82
CA LEU A 25 2.86 9.33 6.82
C LEU A 25 3.42 10.55 7.52
N ASP A 26 4.66 10.93 7.21
CA ASP A 26 5.25 12.20 7.61
C ASP A 26 5.43 13.09 6.38
N VAL A 27 4.79 14.26 6.39
CA VAL A 27 4.87 15.31 5.35
C VAL A 27 5.56 16.57 5.85
N GLY A 28 6.37 16.47 6.91
CA GLY A 28 7.08 17.61 7.52
C GLY A 28 6.26 18.41 8.53
N ASN A 29 4.99 18.02 8.76
CA ASN A 29 4.10 18.60 9.77
C ASN A 29 3.78 17.61 10.91
N GLY A 30 4.59 16.54 11.05
CA GLY A 30 4.39 15.46 12.00
C GLY A 30 3.64 14.25 11.41
N PRO A 31 3.62 13.12 12.14
CA PRO A 31 3.05 11.87 11.67
C PRO A 31 1.52 11.91 11.60
N ILE A 32 0.97 11.42 10.49
CA ILE A 32 -0.47 11.20 10.27
C ILE A 32 -0.80 9.75 10.65
N THR A 33 -1.76 9.57 11.55
CA THR A 33 -2.35 8.26 11.87
C THR A 33 -3.44 7.92 10.85
N TYR A 34 -3.40 6.70 10.32
CA TYR A 34 -4.32 6.22 9.30
C TYR A 34 -5.34 5.24 9.88
N ASP A 35 -6.58 5.36 9.43
CA ASP A 35 -7.53 4.25 9.45
C ASP A 35 -7.29 3.41 8.21
N SER A 36 -6.78 2.20 8.40
CA SER A 36 -6.53 1.28 7.30
C SER A 36 -7.63 0.24 7.16
N ARG A 37 -7.94 -0.10 5.92
CA ARG A 37 -8.76 -1.26 5.59
C ARG A 37 -7.99 -2.06 4.56
N PRO A 38 -7.22 -3.09 4.95
CA PRO A 38 -6.70 -4.02 3.96
C PRO A 38 -7.87 -4.62 3.20
N TYR A 39 -7.75 -4.72 1.89
CA TYR A 39 -8.69 -5.43 1.04
C TYR A 39 -7.90 -6.10 -0.07
N ARG A 40 -8.31 -7.29 -0.51
CA ARG A 40 -7.74 -7.90 -1.71
C ARG A 40 -8.69 -7.71 -2.88
N GLN A 41 -8.13 -7.49 -4.06
CA GLN A 41 -8.86 -7.76 -5.29
C GLN A 41 -8.72 -9.26 -5.57
N THR A 42 -9.85 -9.95 -5.74
CA THR A 42 -9.89 -11.43 -5.76
C THR A 42 -9.29 -12.05 -7.01
N TYR A 43 -9.11 -11.27 -8.08
CA TYR A 43 -8.95 -11.80 -9.44
C TYR A 43 -7.54 -11.75 -10.01
N ASP A 44 -6.58 -11.19 -9.26
CA ASP A 44 -5.20 -11.11 -9.72
C ASP A 44 -4.23 -11.62 -8.64
N ASP A 45 -3.04 -12.10 -9.05
CA ASP A 45 -1.95 -12.56 -8.18
C ASP A 45 -1.26 -11.38 -7.43
N TRP A 46 -2.04 -10.45 -6.89
CA TRP A 46 -1.59 -9.21 -6.28
C TRP A 46 -2.19 -9.01 -4.90
N PHE A 47 -1.36 -8.66 -3.93
CA PHE A 47 -1.81 -8.09 -2.65
C PHE A 47 -1.96 -6.59 -2.78
N TYR A 48 -3.03 -6.04 -2.20
CA TYR A 48 -3.32 -4.61 -2.16
C TYR A 48 -3.60 -4.16 -0.72
N PHE A 49 -3.27 -2.93 -0.38
CA PHE A 49 -3.96 -2.24 0.69
C PHE A 49 -4.18 -0.77 0.32
N LYS A 50 -5.25 -0.17 0.86
CA LYS A 50 -5.38 1.29 0.96
C LYS A 50 -5.48 1.68 2.43
N ALA A 51 -4.75 2.72 2.79
CA ALA A 51 -4.91 3.38 4.08
C ALA A 51 -5.42 4.80 3.84
N HIS A 52 -6.39 5.22 4.64
CA HIS A 52 -6.95 6.57 4.61
C HIS A 52 -6.57 7.32 5.88
N GLY A 53 -6.01 8.51 5.73
CA GLY A 53 -5.58 9.36 6.83
C GLY A 53 -6.20 10.73 6.69
N GLN A 54 -6.48 11.39 7.81
CA GLN A 54 -7.01 12.75 7.82
C GLN A 54 -6.24 13.63 8.81
N VAL A 55 -5.82 14.81 8.34
CA VAL A 55 -5.21 15.85 9.18
C VAL A 55 -5.74 17.21 8.77
N SER A 56 -6.24 17.99 9.74
CA SER A 56 -6.71 19.36 9.51
C SER A 56 -7.69 19.50 8.34
N GLY A 57 -8.62 18.54 8.21
CA GLY A 57 -9.62 18.52 7.12
C GLY A 57 -9.09 18.04 5.76
N ARG A 58 -7.81 17.69 5.65
CA ARG A 58 -7.19 17.16 4.43
C ARG A 58 -7.12 15.64 4.48
N HIS A 59 -7.53 14.99 3.40
CA HIS A 59 -7.56 13.54 3.26
C HIS A 59 -6.34 13.06 2.46
N TYR A 60 -5.69 12.01 2.96
CA TYR A 60 -4.54 11.37 2.35
C TYR A 60 -4.87 9.90 2.12
N PHE A 61 -4.46 9.37 0.97
CA PHE A 61 -4.63 7.95 0.65
C PHE A 61 -3.30 7.33 0.32
N VAL A 62 -2.93 6.25 1.00
CA VAL A 62 -1.73 5.46 0.69
C VAL A 62 -2.16 4.14 0.09
N MET A 63 -1.52 3.73 -1.00
CA MET A 63 -1.68 2.42 -1.62
C MET A 63 -0.32 1.74 -1.78
N LEU A 64 -0.27 0.45 -1.46
CA LEU A 64 0.75 -0.48 -1.94
C LEU A 64 0.08 -1.64 -2.66
N ARG A 65 0.72 -2.08 -3.74
CA ARG A 65 0.46 -3.34 -4.43
C ARG A 65 1.76 -4.11 -4.59
N PHE A 66 1.76 -5.42 -4.35
CA PHE A 66 2.90 -6.29 -4.66
C PHE A 66 2.45 -7.71 -5.06
N ASP A 67 3.25 -8.38 -5.89
CA ASP A 67 2.92 -9.69 -6.45
C ASP A 67 2.91 -10.77 -5.34
N ARG A 68 1.84 -11.57 -5.29
CA ARG A 68 1.63 -12.65 -4.32
C ARG A 68 2.67 -13.75 -4.43
N MET A 69 3.26 -13.93 -5.60
CA MET A 69 4.27 -14.94 -5.90
C MET A 69 5.69 -14.48 -5.57
N MET A 70 5.87 -13.24 -5.08
CA MET A 70 7.16 -12.78 -4.59
C MET A 70 7.65 -13.68 -3.44
N ALA A 71 8.92 -14.08 -3.51
CA ALA A 71 9.53 -14.84 -2.45
C ALA A 71 9.61 -14.01 -1.15
N VAL A 72 9.79 -14.68 -0.02
CA VAL A 72 10.13 -14.00 1.22
C VAL A 72 11.51 -13.35 1.08
N GLY A 73 11.66 -12.09 1.49
CA GLY A 73 12.92 -11.36 1.33
C GLY A 73 12.77 -9.85 1.50
N GLU A 74 13.89 -9.16 1.34
CA GLU A 74 13.95 -7.69 1.26
C GLU A 74 14.08 -7.26 -0.19
N TYR A 75 13.27 -6.29 -0.58
CA TYR A 75 13.17 -5.80 -1.94
C TYR A 75 13.36 -4.30 -1.96
N ASP A 76 14.27 -3.83 -2.81
CA ASP A 76 14.28 -2.43 -3.20
C ASP A 76 13.07 -2.15 -4.08
N ILE A 77 12.30 -1.14 -3.69
CA ILE A 77 11.17 -0.66 -4.47
C ILE A 77 11.75 0.33 -5.47
N VAL A 78 12.16 -0.21 -6.60
CA VAL A 78 12.27 0.56 -7.83
C VAL A 78 10.86 0.64 -8.40
N PHE A 79 10.39 1.81 -8.84
CA PHE A 79 9.09 1.92 -9.54
C PHE A 79 9.09 1.02 -10.77
N ASN A 80 8.66 -0.22 -10.56
CA ASN A 80 8.55 -1.28 -11.51
C ASN A 80 7.15 -1.84 -11.33
N GLN A 81 6.24 -1.31 -12.14
CA GLN A 81 4.81 -1.63 -12.10
C GLN A 81 4.55 -3.14 -12.23
N ASP A 82 5.52 -3.90 -12.73
CA ASP A 82 5.42 -5.34 -12.96
C ASP A 82 5.55 -6.19 -11.69
N LYS A 83 5.98 -5.63 -10.54
CA LYS A 83 6.10 -6.40 -9.27
C LYS A 83 5.73 -5.65 -8.00
N ILE A 84 5.99 -4.34 -7.92
CA ILE A 84 5.67 -3.54 -6.73
C ILE A 84 5.21 -2.17 -7.20
N PHE A 85 4.12 -1.69 -6.63
CA PHE A 85 3.59 -0.37 -6.93
C PHE A 85 3.17 0.34 -5.64
N ALA A 86 3.69 1.55 -5.43
CA ALA A 86 3.39 2.38 -4.27
C ALA A 86 2.96 3.80 -4.70
N ARG A 87 1.82 4.25 -4.19
CA ARG A 87 1.21 5.55 -4.53
C ARG A 87 0.62 6.22 -3.31
N THR A 88 0.70 7.54 -3.25
CA THR A 88 -0.09 8.35 -2.31
C THR A 88 -0.87 9.41 -3.06
N ASP A 89 -2.14 9.59 -2.71
CA ASP A 89 -2.95 10.73 -3.14
C ASP A 89 -2.85 11.84 -2.09
N PHE A 90 -2.31 13.00 -2.51
CA PHE A 90 -2.15 14.18 -1.67
C PHE A 90 -3.21 15.23 -2.04
N PRO A 91 -3.84 15.89 -1.05
CA PRO A 91 -4.91 16.87 -1.29
C PRO A 91 -4.56 17.96 -2.30
N ASP A 92 -3.31 18.45 -2.30
CA ASP A 92 -2.87 19.57 -3.14
C ASP A 92 -2.03 19.15 -4.35
N GLN A 93 -1.59 17.89 -4.42
CA GLN A 93 -0.69 17.40 -5.49
C GLN A 93 -1.33 16.30 -6.34
N GLY A 94 -2.48 15.75 -5.91
CA GLY A 94 -3.08 14.56 -6.50
C GLY A 94 -2.22 13.31 -6.28
N GLN A 95 -2.33 12.38 -7.23
CA GLN A 95 -1.66 11.09 -7.16
C GLN A 95 -0.15 11.21 -7.43
N VAL A 96 0.65 10.74 -6.47
CA VAL A 96 2.10 10.70 -6.55
C VAL A 96 2.59 9.27 -6.40
N ASP A 97 3.34 8.82 -7.41
CA ASP A 97 4.01 7.52 -7.43
C ASP A 97 5.39 7.61 -6.76
N TYR A 98 5.70 6.68 -5.86
CA TYR A 98 7.02 6.61 -5.23
C TYR A 98 7.98 5.86 -6.14
N ARG A 99 9.17 6.43 -6.31
CA ARG A 99 10.22 5.87 -7.18
C ARG A 99 11.27 5.05 -6.44
N ASP A 100 11.44 5.34 -5.15
CA ASP A 100 12.41 4.72 -4.26
C ASP A 100 11.73 4.25 -2.98
N GLY A 101 12.21 3.15 -2.42
CA GLY A 101 11.74 2.62 -1.16
C GLY A 101 12.25 1.20 -0.88
N LYS A 102 11.74 0.60 0.20
CA LYS A 102 12.00 -0.78 0.60
C LYS A 102 10.72 -1.49 0.99
N LEU A 103 10.60 -2.74 0.58
CA LEU A 103 9.57 -3.69 1.00
C LEU A 103 10.26 -4.88 1.66
N ILE A 104 9.87 -5.19 2.89
CA ILE A 104 10.31 -6.40 3.59
C ILE A 104 9.11 -7.33 3.63
N LEU A 105 9.24 -8.48 2.96
CA LEU A 105 8.27 -9.57 3.00
C LEU A 105 8.77 -10.66 3.93
N LYS A 106 7.90 -11.09 4.85
CA LYS A 106 8.10 -12.21 5.74
C LYS A 106 6.92 -13.16 5.62
N LYS A 107 7.15 -14.43 5.97
CA LYS A 107 6.10 -15.44 6.03
C LYS A 107 5.95 -15.94 7.45
N THR A 108 4.88 -15.54 8.09
CA THR A 108 4.45 -16.00 9.42
C THR A 108 3.10 -16.69 9.28
N GLY A 109 3.10 -17.82 8.57
CA GLY A 109 1.88 -18.58 8.26
C GLY A 109 1.65 -18.71 6.76
N GLU A 110 0.37 -18.70 6.36
CA GLU A 110 -0.04 -18.91 4.97
C GLU A 110 0.03 -17.63 4.10
N TYR A 111 -0.14 -16.46 4.73
CA TYR A 111 -0.22 -15.15 4.07
C TYR A 111 1.03 -14.31 4.38
N PRO A 112 1.40 -13.33 3.51
CA PRO A 112 2.55 -12.49 3.77
C PRO A 112 2.26 -11.49 4.89
N GLU A 113 3.28 -11.26 5.70
CA GLU A 113 3.36 -10.08 6.55
C GLU A 113 4.61 -9.30 6.19
N GLY A 114 4.67 -8.02 6.56
CA GLY A 114 5.81 -7.23 6.18
C GLY A 114 5.77 -5.81 6.66
N SER A 115 6.78 -5.09 6.22
CA SER A 115 6.88 -3.66 6.41
C SER A 115 7.35 -3.00 5.13
N PHE A 116 6.97 -1.74 4.97
CA PHE A 116 7.40 -0.94 3.85
C PHE A 116 7.87 0.43 4.31
N LEU A 117 8.75 1.01 3.51
CA LEU A 117 9.23 2.37 3.64
C LEU A 117 9.33 2.98 2.24
N PHE A 118 8.61 4.07 2.00
CA PHE A 118 8.70 4.84 0.76
C PHE A 118 9.15 6.24 1.09
N THR A 119 10.04 6.79 0.27
CA THR A 119 10.55 8.14 0.47
C THR A 119 10.47 8.94 -0.83
N LYS A 120 10.10 10.22 -0.71
CA LYS A 120 10.32 11.24 -1.73
C LYS A 120 10.80 12.51 -1.02
N PRO A 121 11.35 13.52 -1.73
CA PRO A 121 11.73 14.77 -1.09
C PRO A 121 10.58 15.37 -0.25
N GLY A 122 10.83 15.57 1.05
CA GLY A 122 9.87 16.13 2.01
C GLY A 122 8.75 15.19 2.49
N VAL A 123 8.74 13.91 2.09
CA VAL A 123 7.72 12.95 2.51
C VAL A 123 8.31 11.56 2.78
N LYS A 124 7.90 10.98 3.91
CA LYS A 124 8.22 9.61 4.30
C LYS A 124 6.93 8.86 4.60
N VAL A 125 6.72 7.71 3.98
CA VAL A 125 5.64 6.79 4.32
C VAL A 125 6.24 5.51 4.84
N GLU A 126 5.80 5.07 6.01
CA GLU A 126 6.18 3.77 6.53
C GLU A 126 4.96 3.03 7.04
N GLY A 127 5.02 1.71 7.02
CA GLY A 127 3.96 0.93 7.58
C GLY A 127 4.28 -0.54 7.69
N LYS A 128 3.38 -1.25 8.37
CA LYS A 128 3.42 -2.69 8.56
C LYS A 128 2.10 -3.27 8.08
N PHE A 129 2.14 -4.43 7.46
CA PHE A 129 0.94 -5.16 7.06
C PHE A 129 1.00 -6.59 7.55
N ASN A 130 -0.17 -7.10 7.93
CA ASN A 130 -0.40 -8.50 8.18
C ASN A 130 -1.70 -8.88 7.49
N PHE A 131 -1.58 -9.67 6.43
CA PHE A 131 -2.74 -10.25 5.74
C PHE A 131 -3.11 -11.57 6.42
N LYS A 132 -4.40 -11.83 6.55
CA LYS A 132 -4.97 -13.10 7.00
C LYS A 132 -5.98 -13.56 5.97
N GLY A 133 -6.09 -14.88 5.82
CA GLY A 133 -7.05 -15.48 4.90
C GLY A 133 -8.50 -15.27 5.29
N GLU A 134 -9.39 -15.86 4.50
CA GLU A 134 -10.83 -15.82 4.70
C GLU A 134 -11.21 -16.25 6.12
N LYS A 135 -12.01 -15.44 6.81
CA LYS A 135 -12.81 -15.93 7.93
C LYS A 135 -13.87 -16.84 7.35
N HIS A 136 -13.82 -18.12 7.70
CA HIS A 136 -14.99 -18.99 7.61
C HIS A 136 -16.11 -18.46 8.52
#